data_AF-A0A4S8LXD2-F1
#
_entry.id   AF-A0A4S8LXD2-F1
#
_cell.length_a   1.000
_cell.length_b   1.000
_cell.length_c   1.000
_cell.angle_alpha   90.00
_cell.angle_beta   90.00
_cell.angle_gamma   90.00
#
_symmetry.space_group_name_H-M   'P 1'
#
loop_
_entity.id
_entity.type
_entity.pdbx_description
1 polymer ?
#
loop_
_entity_poly.entity_id
_entity_poly.type
_entity_poly.pdbx_seq_one_letter_code
_entity_poly.pdbx_strand_id
1 'polypeptide(L)'
;MTFRSSPGRRPKPEDVFDLKCCRGCRQQYETPEHVLLQCLHVPEIVDLRHRFLSSVNIDPNLERSESHCFELLKSLLFSWDWIACTASFVNDVLKVWKDGNNIEREGEDSD
;
A
#
# COMPACT_ATOMS: atom_id res chain seq x y z
N MET A 1 24.30 2.55 -3.05
CA MET A 1 23.95 1.86 -4.31
C MET A 1 22.64 1.12 -4.08
N THR A 2 21.63 1.41 -4.90
CA THR A 2 20.24 0.95 -4.78
C THR A 2 20.07 -0.48 -5.29
N PHE A 3 19.55 -1.38 -4.45
CA PHE A 3 19.01 -2.67 -4.92
C PHE A 3 17.51 -2.55 -5.12
N ARG A 4 17.09 -2.68 -6.38
CA ARG A 4 15.70 -2.81 -6.80
C ARG A 4 15.29 -4.26 -6.61
N SER A 5 14.26 -4.52 -5.80
CA SER A 5 13.56 -5.81 -5.88
C SER A 5 12.72 -5.82 -7.15
N SER A 6 12.94 -6.85 -7.99
CA SER A 6 12.16 -7.04 -9.21
C SER A 6 10.69 -7.30 -8.88
N PRO A 7 9.75 -6.76 -9.67
CA PRO A 7 8.34 -7.00 -9.47
C PRO A 7 8.05 -8.51 -9.64
N GLY A 8 7.45 -9.17 -8.62
CA GLY A 8 7.00 -10.58 -8.69
C GLY A 8 7.83 -11.62 -7.94
N ARG A 9 8.89 -11.23 -7.21
CA ARG A 9 9.63 -12.18 -6.36
C ARG A 9 8.87 -12.35 -5.04
N ARG A 10 8.29 -13.54 -4.80
CA ARG A 10 7.84 -13.93 -3.45
C ARG A 10 9.06 -13.97 -2.54
N PRO A 11 9.05 -13.32 -1.36
CA PRO A 11 10.15 -13.40 -0.41
C PRO A 11 10.42 -14.87 -0.09
N LYS A 12 11.69 -15.29 -0.19
CA LYS A 12 12.10 -16.61 0.30
C LYS A 12 12.32 -16.53 1.81
N PRO A 13 12.18 -17.64 2.56
CA PRO A 13 12.45 -17.65 4.01
C PRO A 13 13.87 -17.18 4.37
N GLU A 14 14.83 -17.41 3.47
CA GLU A 14 16.21 -16.93 3.56
C GLU A 14 16.44 -15.45 3.21
N ASP A 15 15.45 -14.76 2.64
CA ASP A 15 15.55 -13.31 2.41
C ASP A 15 15.22 -12.58 3.72
N VAL A 16 16.25 -12.21 4.50
CA VAL A 16 16.11 -11.38 5.72
C VAL A 16 15.80 -9.94 5.32
N PHE A 17 14.61 -9.72 4.78
CA PHE A 17 13.94 -8.45 4.92
C PHE A 17 13.30 -8.48 6.29
N ASP A 18 13.59 -7.49 7.13
CA ASP A 18 12.83 -7.22 8.34
C ASP A 18 11.44 -6.73 7.87
N LEU A 19 10.65 -7.65 7.30
CA LEU A 19 9.35 -7.44 6.68
C LEU A 19 8.38 -7.13 7.80
N LYS A 20 8.36 -5.86 8.18
CA LYS A 20 7.44 -5.35 9.19
C LYS A 20 6.03 -5.58 8.69
N CYS A 21 5.17 -6.07 9.58
CA CYS A 21 3.74 -6.05 9.34
C CYS A 21 3.30 -4.60 9.08
N CYS A 22 2.31 -4.46 8.19
CA CYS A 22 1.63 -3.22 7.90
C CYS A 22 1.26 -2.49 9.19
N ARG A 23 1.72 -1.25 9.35
CA ARG A 23 1.48 -0.44 10.55
C ARG A 23 0.00 -0.23 10.86
N GLY A 24 -0.85 -0.20 9.84
CA GLY A 24 -2.29 -0.05 9.99
C GLY A 24 -3.00 -1.30 10.50
N CYS A 25 -2.82 -2.44 9.83
CA CYS A 25 -3.57 -3.66 10.16
C CYS A 25 -2.82 -4.65 11.07
N ARG A 26 -1.48 -4.58 11.13
CA ARG A 26 -0.57 -5.51 11.82
C ARG A 26 -0.72 -6.99 11.42
N GLN A 27 -1.49 -7.30 10.38
CA GLN A 27 -1.83 -8.67 9.96
C GLN A 27 -1.12 -9.13 8.68
N GLN A 28 -0.82 -8.21 7.78
CA GLN A 28 -0.20 -8.48 6.48
C GLN A 28 1.14 -7.76 6.39
N TYR A 29 2.03 -8.20 5.49
CA TYR A 29 3.30 -7.51 5.25
C TYR A 29 3.08 -6.09 4.73
N GLU A 30 3.90 -5.14 5.17
CA GLU A 30 3.86 -3.77 4.67
C GLU A 30 4.48 -3.69 3.27
N THR A 31 3.65 -3.88 2.25
CA THR A 31 4.01 -3.68 0.84
C THR A 31 3.27 -2.48 0.25
N PRO A 32 3.81 -1.83 -0.81
CA PRO A 32 3.09 -0.74 -1.49
C PRO A 32 1.71 -1.17 -1.99
N GLU A 33 1.58 -2.39 -2.53
CA GLU A 33 0.31 -2.95 -2.99
C GLU A 33 -0.67 -3.06 -1.83
N HIS A 34 -0.21 -3.54 -0.68
CA HIS A 34 -1.04 -3.65 0.50
C HIS A 34 -1.49 -2.28 1.00
N VAL A 35 -0.56 -1.35 1.23
CA VAL A 35 -0.87 -0.02 1.79
C VAL A 35 -1.77 0.78 0.83
N LEU A 36 -1.45 0.80 -0.46
CA LEU A 36 -2.15 1.62 -1.44
C LEU A 36 -3.51 1.02 -1.84
N LEU A 37 -3.62 -0.31 -1.96
CA LEU A 37 -4.76 -0.94 -2.63
C LEU A 37 -5.57 -1.92 -1.78
N GLN A 38 -5.05 -2.40 -0.64
CA GLN A 38 -5.72 -3.48 0.13
C GLN A 38 -6.02 -3.16 1.58
N CYS A 39 -5.17 -2.38 2.26
CA CYS A 39 -5.34 -2.09 3.67
C CYS A 39 -6.65 -1.32 3.90
N LEU A 40 -7.49 -1.83 4.81
CA LEU A 40 -8.76 -1.21 5.19
C LEU A 40 -8.70 -0.53 6.58
N HIS A 41 -7.57 -0.65 7.28
CA HIS A 41 -7.44 -0.26 8.69
C HIS A 41 -7.01 1.20 8.90
N VAL A 42 -6.72 1.93 7.82
CA VAL A 42 -6.44 3.38 7.88
C VAL A 42 -7.51 4.10 7.05
N PRO A 43 -8.59 4.61 7.69
CA PRO A 43 -9.75 5.17 7.01
C PRO A 43 -9.40 6.27 6.00
N GLU A 44 -8.46 7.14 6.32
CA GLU A 44 -8.03 8.24 5.44
C GLU A 44 -7.43 7.70 4.13
N ILE A 45 -6.70 6.59 4.19
CA ILE A 45 -6.14 5.92 3.00
C ILE A 45 -7.24 5.23 2.21
N VAL A 46 -8.25 4.65 2.89
CA VAL A 46 -9.43 4.06 2.22
C VAL A 46 -10.17 5.13 1.42
N ASP A 47 -10.39 6.31 1.99
CA ASP A 47 -11.06 7.44 1.32
C ASP A 47 -10.24 8.00 0.15
N LEU A 48 -8.91 8.10 0.31
CA LEU A 48 -8.01 8.49 -0.78
C LEU A 48 -8.06 7.47 -1.93
N ARG A 49 -8.00 6.18 -1.61
CA ARG A 49 -8.09 5.09 -2.60
C ARG A 49 -9.42 5.11 -3.32
N HIS A 50 -10.53 5.27 -2.60
CA HIS A 50 -11.86 5.25 -3.19
C HIS A 50 -12.05 6.39 -4.21
N ARG A 51 -11.62 7.60 -3.85
CA ARG A 51 -11.63 8.76 -4.74
C ARG A 51 -10.74 8.56 -5.96
N PHE A 52 -9.52 8.07 -5.75
CA PHE A 52 -8.58 7.83 -6.83
C PHE A 52 -9.10 6.77 -7.81
N LEU A 53 -9.49 5.58 -7.34
CA LEU A 53 -9.97 4.50 -8.20
C LEU A 53 -11.22 4.92 -8.98
N SER A 54 -12.15 5.63 -8.32
CA SER A 54 -13.32 6.19 -8.99
C SER A 54 -12.94 7.18 -10.11
N SER A 55 -11.93 8.02 -9.89
CA SER A 55 -11.46 9.00 -10.88
C SER A 55 -10.82 8.36 -12.13
N VAL A 56 -10.29 7.13 -12.00
CA VAL A 56 -9.72 6.36 -13.10
C VAL A 56 -10.69 5.28 -13.63
N ASN A 57 -11.98 5.38 -13.28
CA ASN A 57 -13.05 4.44 -13.68
C ASN A 57 -12.79 2.98 -13.25
N ILE A 58 -12.20 2.78 -12.09
CA ILE A 58 -11.95 1.47 -11.48
C ILE A 58 -12.83 1.33 -10.25
N ASP A 59 -13.54 0.20 -10.13
CA ASP A 59 -14.41 -0.04 -8.97
C ASP A 59 -13.60 -0.10 -7.67
N PRO A 60 -13.82 0.84 -6.73
CA PRO A 60 -13.09 0.87 -5.47
C PRO A 60 -13.48 -0.23 -4.48
N ASN A 61 -14.67 -0.83 -4.64
CA ASN A 61 -15.20 -1.85 -3.72
C ASN A 61 -14.87 -3.27 -4.17
N LEU A 62 -14.34 -3.44 -5.38
CA LEU A 62 -13.95 -4.73 -5.90
C LEU A 62 -12.79 -5.31 -5.06
N GLU A 63 -13.05 -6.45 -4.42
CA GLU A 63 -12.01 -7.23 -3.76
C GLU A 63 -11.02 -7.77 -4.80
N ARG A 64 -9.73 -7.64 -4.51
CA ARG A 64 -8.65 -8.03 -5.42
C ARG A 64 -7.65 -8.92 -4.70
N SER A 65 -7.27 -10.00 -5.36
CA SER A 65 -6.13 -10.82 -4.91
C SER A 65 -4.85 -9.98 -4.92
N GLU A 66 -3.86 -10.40 -4.14
CA GLU A 66 -2.54 -9.76 -4.10
C GLU A 66 -1.89 -9.64 -5.48
N SER A 67 -1.94 -10.69 -6.29
CA SER A 67 -1.44 -10.69 -7.66
C SER A 67 -2.13 -9.65 -8.54
N HIS A 68 -3.44 -9.47 -8.36
CA HIS A 68 -4.20 -8.49 -9.12
C HIS A 68 -3.89 -7.07 -8.66
N CYS A 69 -3.75 -6.82 -7.36
CA CYS A 69 -3.33 -5.52 -6.84
C CYS A 69 -1.96 -5.10 -7.36
N PHE A 70 -1.03 -6.05 -7.43
CA PHE A 70 0.28 -5.82 -7.99
C PHE A 70 0.24 -5.42 -9.47
N GLU A 71 -0.46 -6.18 -10.32
CA GLU A 71 -0.60 -5.85 -11.75
C GLU A 71 -1.39 -4.55 -11.96
N LEU A 72 -2.38 -4.27 -11.12
CA LEU A 72 -3.12 -3.02 -11.13
C LEU A 72 -2.22 -1.83 -10.77
N LEU A 73 -1.45 -1.92 -9.69
CA LEU A 73 -0.53 -0.84 -9.31
C LEU A 73 0.48 -0.57 -10.42
N LYS A 74 0.99 -1.63 -11.05
CA LYS A 74 1.88 -1.54 -12.20
C LYS A 74 1.21 -0.83 -13.38
N SER A 75 -0.02 -1.20 -13.75
CA SER A 75 -0.73 -0.55 -14.86
C SER A 75 -1.01 0.93 -14.59
N LEU A 76 -1.35 1.29 -13.34
CA LEU A 76 -1.58 2.67 -12.91
C LEU A 76 -0.30 3.53 -12.93
N LEU A 77 0.85 2.94 -12.61
CA LEU A 77 2.14 3.64 -12.60
C LEU A 77 2.72 3.84 -14.01
N PHE A 78 2.50 2.89 -14.92
CA PHE A 78 3.04 2.94 -16.28
C PHE A 78 2.08 3.51 -17.32
N SER A 79 0.81 3.75 -16.97
CA SER A 79 -0.15 4.43 -17.83
C SER A 79 0.16 5.93 -17.93
N TRP A 80 0.41 6.42 -19.15
CA TRP A 80 0.62 7.85 -19.41
C TRP A 80 -0.58 8.71 -19.05
N ASP A 81 -1.79 8.19 -19.23
CA ASP A 81 -3.02 8.93 -18.98
C ASP A 81 -3.24 9.18 -17.47
N TRP A 82 -2.69 8.31 -16.62
CA TRP A 82 -2.95 8.32 -15.18
C TRP A 82 -1.74 8.64 -14.33
N ILE A 83 -0.53 8.72 -14.90
CA ILE A 83 0.70 8.88 -14.13
C ILE A 83 0.66 10.06 -13.15
N ALA A 84 0.08 11.20 -13.56
CA ALA A 84 -0.06 12.38 -12.70
C ALA A 84 -1.03 12.14 -11.54
N CYS A 85 -2.19 11.54 -11.82
CA CYS A 85 -3.20 11.20 -10.81
C CYS A 85 -2.67 10.15 -9.84
N THR A 86 -2.04 9.09 -10.36
CA THR A 86 -1.39 8.04 -9.58
C THR A 86 -0.29 8.63 -8.68
N ALA A 87 0.56 9.52 -9.21
CA ALA A 87 1.60 10.17 -8.42
C ALA A 87 1.03 11.04 -7.29
N SER A 88 -0.04 11.81 -7.57
CA SER A 88 -0.73 12.60 -6.55
C SER A 88 -1.31 11.72 -5.45
N PHE A 89 -2.02 10.64 -5.84
CA PHE A 89 -2.59 9.68 -4.90
C PHE A 89 -1.52 9.04 -4.01
N VAL A 90 -0.43 8.53 -4.61
CA VAL A 90 0.68 7.93 -3.86
C VAL A 90 1.29 8.94 -2.89
N ASN A 91 1.49 10.18 -3.32
CA ASN A 91 2.04 11.23 -2.45
C ASN A 91 1.13 11.54 -1.27
N ASP A 92 -0.19 11.63 -1.48
CA ASP A 92 -1.14 11.90 -0.40
C ASP A 92 -1.23 10.73 0.58
N VAL A 93 -1.20 9.48 0.09
CA VAL A 93 -1.09 8.30 0.97
C VAL A 93 0.21 8.32 1.76
N LEU A 94 1.34 8.68 1.15
CA LEU A 94 2.63 8.73 1.84
C LEU A 94 2.64 9.79 2.95
N LYS A 95 1.96 10.93 2.80
CA LYS A 95 1.82 11.92 3.88
C LYS A 95 1.12 11.31 5.08
N VAL A 96 -0.07 10.71 4.87
CA VAL A 96 -0.84 10.03 5.92
C VAL A 96 -0.02 8.90 6.56
N TRP A 97 0.63 8.07 5.75
CA TRP A 97 1.38 6.91 6.21
C TRP A 97 2.67 7.26 6.95
N LYS A 98 3.28 8.40 6.61
CA LYS A 98 4.46 8.94 7.31
C LYS A 98 4.09 9.53 8.67
N ASP A 99 2.96 10.25 8.73
CA ASP A 99 2.45 10.84 9.96
C ASP A 99 1.92 9.76 10.94
N GLY A 100 1.47 8.62 10.40
CA GLY A 100 1.12 7.41 11.15
C GLY A 100 2.28 6.71 11.88
N ASN A 101 3.52 7.23 11.82
CA ASN A 101 4.58 6.79 12.74
C ASN A 101 4.32 7.16 14.21
N ASN A 102 3.32 8.03 14.47
CA ASN A 102 2.82 8.34 15.80
C ASN A 102 1.53 7.58 16.15
N ILE A 103 1.17 6.51 15.43
CA ILE A 103 0.14 5.58 15.92
C ILE A 103 0.74 4.92 17.15
N GLU A 104 0.37 5.44 18.32
CA GLU A 104 0.84 5.00 19.61
C GLU A 104 0.78 3.47 19.68
N ARG A 105 1.87 2.88 20.15
CA ARG A 105 1.90 1.48 20.57
C ARG A 105 1.02 1.36 21.82
N GLU A 106 -0.29 1.48 21.68
CA GLU A 106 -1.18 1.01 22.74
C GLU A 106 -1.02 -0.51 22.80
N GLY A 107 -0.36 -1.00 23.85
CA GLY A 107 -0.42 -2.41 24.25
C GLY A 107 0.88 -3.17 24.48
N GLU A 108 2.01 -2.53 24.78
CA GLU A 108 3.16 -3.25 25.40
C GLU A 108 3.63 -2.47 26.63
N ASP A 109 2.87 -2.57 27.71
CA ASP A 109 3.34 -2.47 29.10
C ASP A 109 2.18 -2.93 29.99
N SER A 110 2.08 -4.23 30.23
CA SER A 110 1.36 -4.79 31.37
C SER A 110 1.99 -6.14 31.75
N ASP A 111 2.66 -6.07 32.90
CA ASP A 111 3.30 -7.09 33.75
C ASP A 111 4.59 -7.80 33.31
#